data_AF-X1UCG8-F1
#
_entry.id   AF-X1UCG8-F1
#
_cell.length_a   1.000
_cell.length_b   1.000
_cell.length_c   1.000
_cell.angle_alpha   90.00
_cell.angle_beta   90.00
_cell.angle_gamma   90.00
#
_symmetry.space_group_name_H-M   'P 1'
#
loop_
_entity.id
_entity.type
_entity.pdbx_description
1 polymer ?
#
loop_
_entity_poly.entity_id
_entity_poly.type
_entity_poly.pdbx_seq_one_letter_code
_entity_poly.pdbx_strand_id
1 'polypeptide(L)'
;MEYIQELGGKCTRIDVFFDDYNRTVSLEELRTAIDKHDFSGFRIASKNQTLDRTKKDNGGVTYDAVTFGRRGSAGSGKYFRVYDKNLESKGEENCIRFEQEYSQHYAEKVFKLLAGTGGNLECFAVYCGALIGGSIKFVHRNGDKNIDRLELYDWWEEIVKTLGVLSVRIAKKKNTLTDMMEWTERQFSPTLAVIGNSFKTERDLYDWLQELRDVGDLKMNAHQRQVADQNSGCLVFNPKCNREKNESAYLNSMCVQIN
;
A
#
# COMPACT_ATOMS: atom_id res chain seq x y z
N MET A 1 -8.47 21.21 9.76
CA MET A 1 -7.64 20.53 8.74
C MET A 1 -7.61 21.28 7.41
N GLU A 2 -8.67 22.01 7.05
CA GLU A 2 -8.74 22.81 5.80
C GLU A 2 -7.58 23.80 5.64
N TYR A 3 -7.24 24.54 6.71
CA TYR A 3 -6.13 25.49 6.74
C TYR A 3 -4.74 24.90 6.40
N ILE A 4 -4.52 23.60 6.63
CA ILE A 4 -3.23 22.93 6.31
C ILE A 4 -3.11 22.66 4.81
N GLN A 5 -4.22 22.39 4.12
CA GLN A 5 -4.23 22.17 2.67
C GLN A 5 -4.01 23.48 1.92
N GLU A 6 -4.59 24.57 2.41
CA GLU A 6 -4.42 25.93 1.86
C GLU A 6 -2.97 26.41 1.93
N LEU A 7 -2.21 25.92 2.92
CA LEU A 7 -0.77 26.20 3.07
C LEU A 7 0.14 25.24 2.26
N GLY A 8 -0.44 24.35 1.44
CA GLY A 8 0.33 23.38 0.65
C GLY A 8 0.91 22.20 1.47
N GLY A 9 0.42 22.01 2.69
CA GLY A 9 0.83 20.90 3.56
C GLY A 9 0.39 19.55 2.99
N LYS A 10 1.31 18.58 2.93
CA LYS A 10 1.03 17.23 2.46
C LYS A 10 0.95 16.25 3.63
N CYS A 11 -0.15 15.53 3.76
CA CYS A 11 -0.26 14.47 4.76
C CYS A 11 0.49 13.23 4.27
N THR A 12 1.66 12.97 4.86
CA THR A 12 2.51 11.82 4.51
C THR A 12 2.15 10.56 5.28
N ARG A 13 1.54 10.73 6.47
CA ARG A 13 1.03 9.66 7.32
C ARG A 13 -0.15 10.15 8.18
N ILE A 14 -1.14 9.28 8.35
CA ILE A 14 -2.24 9.45 9.30
C ILE A 14 -2.64 8.10 9.87
N ASP A 15 -2.85 8.05 11.17
CA ASP A 15 -3.23 6.85 11.88
C ASP A 15 -4.62 7.11 12.50
N VAL A 16 -5.54 6.16 12.33
CA VAL A 16 -6.84 6.15 13.02
C VAL A 16 -6.87 4.93 13.93
N PHE A 17 -7.57 5.02 15.06
CA PHE A 17 -7.70 3.90 15.99
C PHE A 17 -9.11 3.78 16.56
N PHE A 18 -9.41 2.58 17.03
CA PHE A 18 -10.56 2.24 17.84
C PHE A 18 -10.09 1.50 19.09
N ASP A 19 -10.57 1.94 20.25
CA ASP A 19 -10.31 1.30 21.54
C ASP A 19 -11.49 0.44 21.95
N ASP A 20 -11.27 -0.87 21.93
CA ASP A 20 -12.23 -1.84 22.41
C ASP A 20 -12.01 -2.08 23.90
N TYR A 21 -12.70 -1.31 24.72
CA TYR A 21 -12.70 -1.45 26.18
C TYR A 21 -13.45 -2.71 26.66
N ASN A 22 -14.32 -3.28 25.84
CA ASN A 22 -14.98 -4.56 26.14
C ASN A 22 -14.04 -5.74 25.93
N ARG A 23 -12.96 -5.53 25.15
CA ARG A 23 -11.99 -6.57 24.76
C ARG A 23 -12.73 -7.75 24.11
N THR A 24 -13.66 -7.43 23.20
CA THR A 24 -14.55 -8.33 22.45
C THR A 24 -13.79 -9.47 21.74
N VAL A 25 -12.49 -9.27 21.45
CA VAL A 25 -11.60 -10.33 20.97
C VAL A 25 -10.27 -10.33 21.71
N SER A 26 -9.77 -11.51 22.03
CA SER A 26 -8.43 -11.69 22.58
C SER A 26 -7.36 -11.76 21.47
N LEU A 27 -6.11 -11.44 21.82
CA LEU A 27 -4.99 -11.61 20.89
C LEU A 27 -4.77 -13.08 20.50
N GLU A 28 -5.20 -14.04 21.32
CA GLU A 28 -5.10 -15.46 20.99
C GLU A 28 -6.11 -15.91 19.93
N GLU A 29 -7.34 -15.40 19.99
CA GLU A 29 -8.33 -15.61 18.94
C GLU A 29 -7.87 -15.00 17.61
N LEU A 30 -7.26 -13.81 17.66
CA LEU A 30 -6.66 -13.17 16.48
C LEU A 30 -5.51 -14.00 15.89
N ARG A 31 -4.64 -14.57 16.73
CA ARG A 31 -3.57 -15.47 16.25
C ARG A 31 -4.14 -16.73 15.63
N THR A 32 -5.20 -17.29 16.22
CA THR A 32 -5.91 -18.44 15.65
C THR A 32 -6.46 -18.12 14.26
N ALA A 33 -7.06 -16.94 14.07
CA ALA A 33 -7.52 -16.50 12.76
C ALA A 33 -6.34 -16.31 11.77
N ILE A 34 -5.21 -15.79 12.23
CA ILE A 34 -3.99 -15.67 11.41
C ILE A 34 -3.47 -17.04 10.97
N ASP A 35 -3.41 -18.01 11.89
CA ASP A 35 -2.91 -19.36 11.63
C ASP A 35 -3.78 -20.13 10.63
N LYS A 36 -5.09 -19.85 10.63
CA LYS A 36 -6.03 -20.37 9.63
C LYS A 36 -6.01 -19.62 8.29
N HIS A 37 -5.29 -18.50 8.20
CA HIS A 37 -5.38 -17.54 7.09
C HIS A 37 -6.80 -16.98 6.88
N ASP A 38 -7.55 -16.87 7.98
CA ASP A 38 -8.96 -16.47 8.05
C ASP A 38 -9.14 -14.94 8.03
N PHE A 39 -8.42 -14.29 7.11
CA PHE A 39 -8.50 -12.85 6.92
C PHE A 39 -8.36 -12.42 5.46
N SER A 40 -8.74 -11.18 5.16
CA SER A 40 -8.61 -10.55 3.84
C SER A 40 -8.28 -9.06 3.97
N GLY A 41 -7.71 -8.48 2.90
CA GLY A 41 -7.24 -7.09 2.86
C GLY A 41 -5.72 -6.95 2.95
N PHE A 42 -5.05 -7.95 3.54
CA PHE A 42 -3.59 -8.01 3.66
C PHE A 42 -3.05 -9.37 3.22
N ARG A 43 -1.79 -9.39 2.76
CA ARG A 43 -1.08 -10.63 2.36
C ARG A 43 -0.18 -11.18 3.43
N ILE A 44 0.22 -10.34 4.38
CA ILE A 44 1.20 -10.66 5.42
C ILE A 44 0.56 -10.31 6.75
N ALA A 45 0.66 -11.23 7.70
CA ALA A 45 0.34 -11.04 9.09
C ALA A 45 1.53 -11.48 9.96
N SER A 46 1.74 -10.82 11.09
CA SER A 46 2.81 -11.10 12.04
C SER A 46 2.27 -11.13 13.46
N LYS A 47 2.75 -12.07 14.26
CA LYS A 47 2.49 -12.16 15.70
C LYS A 47 3.70 -11.54 16.41
N ASN A 48 3.48 -10.56 17.28
CA ASN A 48 4.55 -9.78 17.89
C ASN A 48 4.34 -9.76 19.40
N GLN A 49 5.29 -10.33 20.14
CA GLN A 49 5.24 -10.36 21.60
C GLN A 49 6.63 -10.02 22.15
N THR A 50 6.67 -9.19 23.19
CA THR A 50 7.90 -8.84 23.90
C THR A 50 7.84 -9.34 25.33
N LEU A 51 8.90 -10.04 25.75
CA LEU A 51 9.06 -10.55 27.11
C LEU A 51 10.17 -9.78 27.83
N ASP A 52 9.89 -9.33 29.04
CA ASP A 52 10.84 -8.79 29.99
C ASP A 52 11.05 -9.81 31.11
N ARG A 53 12.22 -10.46 31.09
CA ARG A 53 12.59 -11.49 32.07
C ARG A 53 12.74 -10.97 33.49
N THR A 54 12.81 -9.65 33.68
CA THR A 54 12.90 -9.03 35.00
C THR A 54 11.52 -8.87 35.65
N LYS A 55 10.44 -8.91 34.87
CA LYS A 55 9.07 -8.87 35.36
C LYS A 55 8.55 -10.27 35.63
N LYS A 56 8.06 -10.49 36.86
CA LYS A 56 7.47 -11.77 37.27
C LYS A 56 5.97 -11.87 36.99
N ASP A 57 5.30 -10.73 36.83
CA ASP A 57 3.86 -10.67 36.56
C ASP A 57 3.56 -11.00 35.09
N ASN A 58 2.41 -11.64 34.86
CA ASN A 58 1.90 -12.01 33.53
C ASN A 58 2.93 -12.73 32.63
N GLY A 59 3.78 -13.58 33.21
CA GLY A 59 4.83 -14.32 32.47
C GLY A 59 5.93 -13.43 31.88
N GLY A 60 6.03 -12.17 32.32
CA GLY A 60 6.98 -11.20 31.78
C GLY A 60 6.53 -10.53 30.48
N VAL A 61 5.30 -10.75 30.01
CA VAL A 61 4.82 -10.11 28.77
C VAL A 61 4.67 -8.60 28.97
N THR A 62 5.34 -7.82 28.13
CA THR A 62 5.34 -6.34 28.17
C THR A 62 4.76 -5.69 26.93
N TYR A 63 4.60 -6.46 25.85
CA TYR A 63 3.93 -6.02 24.64
C TYR A 63 3.33 -7.24 23.96
N ASP A 64 2.10 -7.10 23.50
CA ASP A 64 1.43 -8.15 22.74
C ASP A 64 0.58 -7.55 21.63
N ALA A 65 0.82 -8.01 20.39
CA ALA A 65 0.16 -7.49 19.20
C ALA A 65 0.13 -8.50 18.05
N VAL A 66 -0.88 -8.35 17.19
CA VAL A 66 -0.88 -8.86 15.83
C VAL A 66 -0.86 -7.71 14.83
N THR A 67 -0.13 -7.87 13.74
CA THR A 67 0.02 -6.81 12.73
C THR A 67 -0.15 -7.34 11.33
N PHE A 68 -0.69 -6.51 10.43
CA PHE A 68 -1.00 -6.88 9.05
C PHE A 68 -0.41 -5.85 8.08
N GLY A 69 0.28 -6.35 7.06
CA GLY A 69 1.05 -5.53 6.12
C GLY A 69 2.45 -5.18 6.62
N ARG A 70 3.07 -4.20 5.96
CA ARG A 70 4.42 -3.69 6.27
C ARG A 70 4.40 -2.17 6.33
N ARG A 71 5.31 -1.59 7.10
CA ARG A 71 5.51 -0.14 7.19
C ARG A 71 6.55 0.37 6.19
N GLY A 72 6.52 1.68 5.96
CA GLY A 72 7.55 2.38 5.17
C GLY A 72 7.55 1.99 3.69
N SER A 73 8.71 2.10 3.06
CA SER A 73 8.91 1.85 1.62
C SER A 73 8.62 0.41 1.18
N ALA A 74 8.67 -0.54 2.11
CA ALA A 74 8.32 -1.95 1.88
C ALA A 74 6.81 -2.24 2.02
N GLY A 75 6.03 -1.24 2.43
CA GLY A 75 4.59 -1.33 2.68
C GLY A 75 3.74 -0.93 1.47
N SER A 76 2.46 -1.33 1.51
CA SER A 76 1.47 -0.94 0.50
C SER A 76 0.87 0.46 0.72
N GLY A 77 1.37 1.19 1.71
CA GLY A 77 0.75 2.42 2.21
C GLY A 77 -0.33 2.19 3.28
N LYS A 78 -0.60 0.92 3.66
CA LYS A 78 -1.51 0.55 4.76
C LYS A 78 -0.81 -0.42 5.72
N TYR A 79 -0.97 -0.18 7.01
CA TYR A 79 -0.48 -1.06 8.06
C TYR A 79 -1.48 -1.13 9.22
N PHE A 80 -1.99 -2.32 9.50
CA PHE A 80 -3.00 -2.52 10.54
C PHE A 80 -2.38 -3.23 11.75
N ARG A 81 -2.76 -2.81 12.95
CA ARG A 81 -2.26 -3.36 14.22
C ARG A 81 -3.43 -3.59 15.16
N VAL A 82 -3.41 -4.71 15.86
CA VAL A 82 -4.28 -4.97 17.01
C VAL A 82 -3.39 -5.34 18.17
N TYR A 83 -3.47 -4.63 19.29
CA TYR A 83 -2.56 -4.82 20.42
C TYR A 83 -3.22 -4.57 21.76
N ASP A 84 -2.65 -5.16 22.80
CA ASP A 84 -3.06 -4.91 24.17
C ASP A 84 -2.52 -3.54 24.61
N LYS A 85 -3.41 -2.55 24.66
CA LYS A 85 -3.06 -1.19 25.02
C LYS A 85 -2.71 -1.07 26.50
N ASN A 86 -3.22 -1.97 27.35
CA ASN A 86 -2.87 -2.01 28.77
C ASN A 86 -1.40 -2.33 28.97
N LEU A 87 -0.89 -3.32 28.23
CA LEU A 87 0.53 -3.67 28.26
C LEU A 87 1.39 -2.55 27.69
N GLU A 88 1.00 -2.00 26.53
CA GLU A 88 1.76 -0.96 25.83
C GLU A 88 1.81 0.35 26.62
N SER A 89 0.71 0.77 27.22
CA SER A 89 0.60 1.99 28.02
C SER A 89 0.97 1.80 29.49
N LYS A 90 1.45 0.61 29.88
CA LYS A 90 1.84 0.27 31.26
C LYS A 90 0.71 0.49 32.28
N GLY A 91 -0.52 0.17 31.88
CA GLY A 91 -1.70 0.18 32.74
C GLY A 91 -2.58 1.43 32.63
N GLU A 92 -2.20 2.44 31.84
CA GLU A 92 -3.00 3.68 31.71
C GLU A 92 -4.35 3.45 31.01
N GLU A 93 -4.43 2.50 30.07
CA GLU A 93 -5.62 2.27 29.26
C GLU A 93 -5.90 0.77 29.20
N ASN A 94 -7.07 0.31 29.62
CA ASN A 94 -7.42 -1.10 29.62
C ASN A 94 -8.33 -1.48 28.43
N CYS A 95 -7.74 -1.57 27.25
CA CYS A 95 -8.45 -1.92 26.02
C CYS A 95 -7.59 -2.73 25.05
N ILE A 96 -8.24 -3.35 24.07
CA ILE A 96 -7.58 -3.81 22.84
C ILE A 96 -7.69 -2.70 21.81
N ARG A 97 -6.56 -2.19 21.33
CA ARG A 97 -6.55 -1.11 20.33
C ARG A 97 -6.40 -1.67 18.93
N PHE A 98 -7.33 -1.30 18.06
CA PHE A 98 -7.25 -1.52 16.62
C PHE A 98 -6.77 -0.24 15.96
N GLU A 99 -5.64 -0.27 15.27
CA GLU A 99 -5.00 0.92 14.70
C GLU A 99 -4.68 0.70 13.22
N GLN A 100 -5.18 1.59 12.37
CA GLN A 100 -4.90 1.62 10.95
C GLN A 100 -4.03 2.82 10.60
N GLU A 101 -2.78 2.55 10.25
CA GLU A 101 -1.83 3.52 9.71
C GLU A 101 -1.97 3.59 8.18
N TYR A 102 -2.18 4.80 7.67
CA TYR A 102 -2.14 5.12 6.26
C TYR A 102 -0.91 5.97 5.96
N SER A 103 -0.21 5.70 4.85
CA SER A 103 0.95 6.48 4.41
C SER A 103 0.87 6.82 2.93
N GLN A 104 1.69 7.80 2.52
CA GLN A 104 1.78 8.28 1.14
C GLN A 104 0.40 8.75 0.62
N HIS A 105 0.04 8.36 -0.60
CA HIS A 105 -1.23 8.66 -1.24
C HIS A 105 -2.47 8.23 -0.45
N TYR A 106 -2.40 7.20 0.41
CA TYR A 106 -3.50 6.84 1.31
C TYR A 106 -3.69 7.85 2.42
N ALA A 107 -2.60 8.35 3.00
CA ALA A 107 -2.68 9.33 4.08
C ALA A 107 -3.36 10.62 3.62
N GLU A 108 -2.94 11.14 2.47
CA GLU A 108 -3.54 12.31 1.84
C GLU A 108 -5.04 12.13 1.57
N LYS A 109 -5.45 10.96 1.07
CA LYS A 109 -6.86 10.67 0.78
C LYS A 109 -7.70 10.59 2.05
N VAL A 110 -7.19 9.94 3.09
CA VAL A 110 -7.86 9.86 4.41
C VAL A 110 -7.93 11.24 5.06
N PHE A 111 -6.86 12.01 4.99
CA PHE A 111 -6.82 13.37 5.51
C PHE A 111 -7.88 14.25 4.86
N LYS A 112 -8.00 14.23 3.53
CA LYS A 112 -9.06 14.96 2.80
C LYS A 112 -10.46 14.52 3.20
N LEU A 113 -10.65 13.22 3.32
CA LEU A 113 -11.92 12.65 3.73
C LEU A 113 -12.33 13.14 5.13
N LEU A 114 -11.41 13.08 6.09
CA LEU A 114 -11.66 13.50 7.46
C LEU A 114 -11.77 15.04 7.58
N ALA A 115 -11.00 15.79 6.80
CA ALA A 115 -11.12 17.24 6.72
C ALA A 115 -12.48 17.69 6.19
N GLY A 116 -13.04 16.95 5.22
CA GLY A 116 -14.35 17.21 4.63
C GLY A 116 -15.54 17.01 5.57
N THR A 117 -15.31 16.58 6.82
CA THR A 117 -16.35 16.55 7.86
C THR A 117 -16.76 17.94 8.35
N GLY A 118 -16.02 19.00 7.97
CA GLY A 118 -16.38 20.39 8.29
C GLY A 118 -16.38 20.69 9.78
N GLY A 119 -15.59 19.95 10.56
CA GLY A 119 -15.55 20.08 12.03
C GLY A 119 -16.70 19.40 12.76
N ASN A 120 -17.60 18.70 12.07
CA ASN A 120 -18.62 17.87 12.71
C ASN A 120 -17.96 16.64 13.37
N LEU A 121 -17.89 16.66 14.70
CA LEU A 121 -17.22 15.63 15.49
C LEU A 121 -17.87 14.26 15.39
N GLU A 122 -19.20 14.19 15.29
CA GLU A 122 -19.93 12.92 15.14
C GLU A 122 -19.60 12.28 13.80
N CYS A 123 -19.69 13.05 12.71
CA CYS A 123 -19.29 12.59 11.39
C CYS A 123 -17.81 12.14 11.37
N PHE A 124 -16.93 12.91 12.02
CA PHE A 124 -15.52 12.54 12.15
C PHE A 124 -15.33 11.21 12.88
N ALA A 125 -16.01 11.00 14.01
CA ALA A 125 -15.95 9.76 14.77
C ALA A 125 -16.47 8.56 13.96
N VAL A 126 -17.61 8.71 13.28
CA VAL A 126 -18.16 7.67 12.39
C VAL A 126 -17.18 7.31 11.29
N TYR A 127 -16.53 8.30 10.67
CA TYR A 127 -15.55 8.04 9.60
C TYR A 127 -14.31 7.33 10.13
N CYS A 128 -13.79 7.72 11.30
CA CYS A 128 -12.67 7.04 11.94
C CYS A 128 -12.99 5.58 12.26
N GLY A 129 -14.16 5.30 12.85
CA GLY A 129 -14.63 3.94 13.12
C GLY A 129 -14.77 3.13 11.84
N ALA A 130 -15.44 3.67 10.83
CA ALA A 130 -15.67 2.98 9.58
C ALA A 130 -14.36 2.67 8.83
N LEU A 131 -13.35 3.56 8.92
CA LEU A 131 -12.01 3.31 8.36
C LEU A 131 -11.32 2.10 9.02
N ILE A 132 -11.56 1.87 10.31
CA ILE A 132 -11.12 0.65 11.01
C ILE A 132 -11.90 -0.56 10.51
N GLY A 133 -13.24 -0.52 10.51
CA GLY A 133 -14.08 -1.64 10.04
C GLY A 133 -13.85 -2.03 8.58
N GLY A 134 -13.40 -1.09 7.74
CA GLY A 134 -13.03 -1.32 6.34
C GLY A 134 -11.57 -1.66 6.06
N SER A 135 -10.72 -1.76 7.10
CA SER A 135 -9.28 -2.03 6.96
C SER A 135 -8.97 -3.49 6.64
N ILE A 136 -9.67 -4.42 7.30
CA ILE A 136 -9.46 -5.86 7.26
C ILE A 136 -10.81 -6.56 7.32
N LYS A 137 -10.87 -7.81 6.85
CA LYS A 137 -12.01 -8.70 7.10
C LYS A 137 -11.51 -9.97 7.75
N PHE A 138 -12.12 -10.39 8.85
CA PHE A 138 -11.92 -11.70 9.46
C PHE A 138 -13.10 -12.61 9.11
N VAL A 139 -12.80 -13.73 8.45
CA VAL A 139 -13.79 -14.60 7.83
C VAL A 139 -13.40 -16.06 7.99
N HIS A 140 -14.39 -16.95 8.09
CA HIS A 140 -14.16 -18.39 8.04
C HIS A 140 -13.88 -18.85 6.61
N ARG A 141 -12.61 -19.10 6.25
CA ARG A 141 -12.23 -19.56 4.91
C ARG A 141 -12.67 -21.00 4.69
N ASN A 142 -13.46 -21.22 3.64
CA ASN A 142 -13.97 -22.54 3.26
C ASN A 142 -13.61 -22.94 1.82
N GLY A 143 -12.71 -22.21 1.17
CA GLY A 143 -12.31 -22.42 -0.23
C GLY A 143 -13.07 -21.57 -1.25
N ASP A 144 -14.15 -20.87 -0.88
CA ASP A 144 -14.78 -19.88 -1.77
C ASP A 144 -13.79 -18.73 -2.04
N LYS A 145 -13.66 -18.37 -3.33
CA LYS A 145 -12.82 -17.27 -3.79
C LYS A 145 -13.47 -15.92 -3.52
N ASN A 146 -14.79 -15.87 -3.35
CA ASN A 146 -15.53 -14.66 -3.05
C ASN A 146 -15.61 -14.42 -1.54
N ILE A 147 -14.73 -13.55 -1.05
CA ILE A 147 -14.64 -13.17 0.37
C ILE A 147 -15.96 -12.67 0.93
N ASP A 148 -16.74 -11.95 0.12
CA ASP A 148 -17.96 -11.28 0.59
C ASP A 148 -19.11 -12.26 0.87
N ARG A 149 -18.98 -13.52 0.46
CA ARG A 149 -19.92 -14.61 0.77
C ARG A 149 -19.54 -15.42 1.99
N LEU A 150 -18.35 -15.20 2.52
CA LEU A 150 -17.86 -15.92 3.68
C LEU A 150 -18.45 -15.33 4.95
N GLU A 151 -18.76 -16.21 5.89
CA GLU A 151 -19.20 -15.85 7.23
C GLU A 151 -18.09 -15.09 7.96
N LEU A 152 -18.46 -13.97 8.59
CA LEU A 152 -17.56 -13.23 9.47
C LEU A 152 -17.39 -13.99 10.78
N TYR A 153 -16.26 -13.80 11.45
CA TYR A 153 -16.17 -14.19 12.86
C TYR A 153 -17.16 -13.36 13.70
N ASP A 154 -17.85 -13.99 14.66
CA ASP A 154 -18.84 -13.32 15.54
C ASP A 154 -18.28 -12.05 16.19
N TRP A 155 -17.08 -12.12 16.78
CA TRP A 155 -16.42 -10.98 17.41
C TRP A 155 -16.12 -9.86 16.41
N TRP A 156 -15.85 -10.20 15.15
CA TRP A 156 -15.60 -9.20 14.11
C TRP A 156 -16.90 -8.58 13.61
N GLU A 157 -17.97 -9.37 13.50
CA GLU A 157 -19.30 -8.87 13.18
C GLU A 157 -19.78 -7.85 14.24
N GLU A 158 -19.57 -8.13 15.52
CA GLU A 158 -19.91 -7.21 16.61
C GLU A 158 -19.15 -5.87 16.51
N ILE A 159 -17.85 -5.94 16.28
CA ILE A 159 -17.00 -4.75 16.10
C ILE A 159 -17.46 -3.95 14.89
N VAL A 160 -17.64 -4.59 13.74
CA VAL A 160 -18.03 -3.91 12.49
C VAL A 160 -19.43 -3.33 12.57
N LYS A 161 -20.37 -3.99 13.26
CA LYS A 161 -21.72 -3.46 13.50
C LYS A 161 -21.68 -2.15 14.31
N THR A 162 -20.71 -2.04 15.22
CA THR A 162 -20.49 -0.84 16.04
C THR A 162 -19.81 0.27 15.24
N LEU A 163 -18.80 -0.07 14.43
CA LEU A 163 -17.93 0.90 13.75
C LEU A 163 -18.44 1.35 12.37
N GLY A 164 -19.27 0.54 11.71
CA GLY A 164 -19.53 0.65 10.28
C GLY A 164 -18.31 0.24 9.44
N VAL A 165 -18.40 0.40 8.11
CA VAL A 165 -17.36 -0.01 7.16
C VAL A 165 -17.13 1.06 6.10
N LEU A 166 -15.88 1.49 5.96
CA LEU A 166 -15.43 2.42 4.94
C LEU A 166 -14.04 1.99 4.44
N SER A 167 -13.97 1.60 3.17
CA SER A 167 -12.71 1.15 2.55
C SER A 167 -12.10 2.23 1.66
N VAL A 168 -10.88 2.67 1.98
CA VAL A 168 -10.13 3.58 1.11
C VAL A 168 -9.47 2.79 -0.01
N ARG A 169 -9.97 2.99 -1.23
CA ARG A 169 -9.38 2.45 -2.45
C ARG A 169 -8.65 3.55 -3.19
N ILE A 170 -7.44 3.27 -3.64
CA ILE A 170 -6.77 4.13 -4.61
C ILE A 170 -6.73 3.37 -5.92
N ALA A 171 -7.30 3.99 -6.94
CA ALA A 171 -7.18 3.49 -8.29
C ALA A 171 -5.69 3.37 -8.61
N LYS A 172 -5.27 2.20 -9.06
CA LYS A 172 -3.89 2.01 -9.52
C LYS A 172 -3.68 2.97 -10.69
N LYS A 173 -2.73 3.91 -10.57
CA LYS A 173 -2.33 4.74 -11.71
C LYS A 173 -1.91 3.78 -12.82
N LYS A 174 -2.61 3.83 -13.95
CA LYS A 174 -2.18 3.12 -15.17
C LYS A 174 -1.00 3.90 -15.71
N ASN A 175 0.15 3.25 -15.84
CA ASN A 175 1.31 3.89 -16.45
C ASN A 175 1.02 4.17 -17.93
N THR A 176 1.31 5.39 -18.36
CA THR A 176 1.33 5.79 -19.77
C THR A 176 2.61 5.30 -20.45
N LEU A 177 2.70 5.39 -21.77
CA LEU A 177 3.95 5.11 -22.49
C LEU A 177 5.09 6.01 -22.00
N THR A 178 4.83 7.30 -21.78
CA THR A 178 5.80 8.27 -21.23
C THR A 178 6.28 7.86 -19.85
N ASP A 179 5.37 7.49 -18.93
CA ASP A 179 5.73 7.00 -17.59
C ASP A 179 6.66 5.77 -17.68
N MET A 180 6.41 4.86 -18.64
CA MET A 180 7.25 3.68 -18.86
C MET A 180 8.63 4.05 -19.41
N MET A 181 8.71 5.00 -20.35
CA MET A 181 9.98 5.46 -20.90
C MET A 181 10.85 6.18 -19.86
N GLU A 182 10.26 7.10 -19.07
CA GLU A 182 10.95 7.81 -17.97
C GLU A 182 11.52 6.83 -16.94
N TRP A 183 10.71 5.86 -16.54
CA TRP A 183 11.13 4.84 -15.58
C TRP A 183 12.26 3.99 -16.16
N THR A 184 12.17 3.58 -17.43
CA THR A 184 13.21 2.80 -18.10
C THR A 184 14.51 3.57 -18.16
N GLU A 185 14.47 4.84 -18.58
CA GLU A 185 15.67 5.68 -18.64
C GLU A 185 16.29 5.82 -17.25
N ARG A 186 15.49 6.15 -16.23
CA ARG A 186 15.98 6.36 -14.86
C ARG A 186 16.56 5.10 -14.22
N GLN A 187 15.98 3.93 -14.48
CA GLN A 187 16.39 2.68 -13.81
C GLN A 187 17.48 1.93 -14.56
N PHE A 188 17.46 1.94 -15.89
CA PHE A 188 18.35 1.08 -16.68
C PHE A 188 19.52 1.82 -17.33
N SER A 189 19.49 3.14 -17.51
CA SER A 189 20.58 3.83 -18.24
C SER A 189 21.97 3.56 -17.64
N PRO A 190 22.19 3.64 -16.31
CA PRO A 190 23.50 3.34 -15.72
C PRO A 190 23.91 1.87 -15.95
N THR A 191 22.97 0.93 -15.79
CA THR A 191 23.22 -0.50 -15.99
C THR A 191 23.52 -0.82 -17.45
N LEU A 192 22.76 -0.23 -18.39
CA LEU A 192 22.98 -0.39 -19.82
C LEU A 192 24.33 0.18 -20.25
N ALA A 193 24.80 1.28 -19.67
CA ALA A 193 26.14 1.80 -19.94
C ALA A 193 27.25 0.82 -19.51
N VAL A 194 27.11 0.20 -18.33
CA VAL A 194 28.06 -0.83 -17.86
C VAL A 194 28.06 -2.06 -18.77
N ILE A 195 26.88 -2.57 -19.11
CA ILE A 195 26.72 -3.73 -20.00
C ILE A 195 27.27 -3.40 -21.40
N GLY A 196 26.92 -2.23 -21.94
CA GLY A 196 27.38 -1.79 -23.26
C GLY A 196 28.90 -1.72 -23.38
N ASN A 197 29.57 -1.16 -22.36
CA ASN A 197 31.04 -1.12 -22.31
C ASN A 197 31.69 -2.51 -22.14
N SER A 198 30.91 -3.54 -21.79
CA SER A 198 31.41 -4.91 -21.62
C SER A 198 31.34 -5.73 -22.92
N PHE A 199 30.51 -5.30 -23.88
CA PHE A 199 30.44 -5.94 -25.19
C PHE A 199 31.65 -5.56 -26.05
N LYS A 200 32.08 -6.48 -26.93
CA LYS A 200 33.24 -6.25 -27.81
C LYS A 200 32.93 -5.25 -28.92
N THR A 201 31.68 -5.27 -29.41
CA THR A 201 31.22 -4.39 -30.47
C THR A 201 29.84 -3.84 -30.15
N GLU A 202 29.49 -2.70 -30.75
CA GLU A 202 28.12 -2.17 -30.65
C GLU A 202 27.09 -3.15 -31.22
N ARG A 203 27.46 -3.93 -32.24
CA ARG A 203 26.57 -4.93 -32.83
C ARG A 203 26.16 -6.00 -31.82
N ASP A 204 27.10 -6.49 -31.01
CA ASP A 204 26.79 -7.49 -29.98
C ASP A 204 25.79 -6.95 -28.96
N LEU A 205 25.93 -5.66 -28.59
CA LEU A 205 24.97 -4.97 -27.72
C LEU A 205 23.59 -4.87 -28.39
N TYR A 206 23.52 -4.47 -29.66
CA TYR A 206 22.27 -4.38 -30.41
C TYR A 206 21.55 -5.73 -30.51
N ASP A 207 22.28 -6.79 -30.86
CA ASP A 207 21.72 -8.14 -30.98
C ASP A 207 21.19 -8.63 -29.63
N TRP A 208 21.92 -8.38 -28.53
CA TRP A 208 21.44 -8.69 -27.18
C TRP A 208 20.20 -7.88 -26.77
N LEU A 209 20.12 -6.59 -27.13
CA LEU A 209 18.93 -5.77 -26.87
C LEU A 209 17.70 -6.25 -27.65
N GLN A 210 17.87 -6.78 -28.86
CA GLN A 210 16.77 -7.40 -29.62
C GLN A 210 16.26 -8.66 -28.91
N GLU A 211 17.15 -9.56 -28.50
CA GLU A 211 16.78 -10.75 -27.72
C GLU A 211 16.04 -10.38 -26.43
N LEU A 212 16.50 -9.35 -25.72
CA LEU A 212 15.83 -8.85 -24.52
C LEU A 212 14.41 -8.33 -24.80
N ARG A 213 14.21 -7.65 -25.95
CA ARG A 213 12.88 -7.21 -26.39
C ARG A 213 11.97 -8.41 -26.66
N ASP A 214 12.44 -9.41 -27.39
CA ASP A 214 11.65 -10.59 -27.75
C ASP A 214 11.23 -11.39 -26.50
N VAL A 215 12.11 -11.49 -25.50
CA VAL A 215 11.76 -12.03 -24.17
C VAL A 215 10.70 -11.16 -23.48
N GLY A 216 10.78 -9.84 -23.62
CA GLY A 216 9.79 -8.88 -23.11
C GLY A 216 8.41 -9.06 -23.74
N ASP A 217 8.34 -9.27 -25.05
CA ASP A 217 7.09 -9.44 -25.80
C ASP A 217 6.28 -10.65 -25.34
N LEU A 218 6.97 -11.73 -24.98
CA LEU A 218 6.37 -12.93 -24.40
C LEU A 218 5.82 -12.70 -22.98
N LYS A 219 6.34 -11.71 -22.25
CA LYS A 219 6.02 -11.44 -20.84
C LYS A 219 5.06 -10.28 -20.62
N MET A 220 4.67 -9.57 -21.68
CA MET A 220 3.74 -8.44 -21.55
C MET A 220 2.40 -8.85 -20.94
N ASN A 221 2.01 -8.14 -19.88
CA ASN A 221 0.67 -8.26 -19.30
C ASN A 221 -0.39 -7.53 -20.15
N ALA A 222 -1.67 -7.76 -19.86
CA ALA A 222 -2.78 -7.20 -20.64
C ALA A 222 -2.76 -5.66 -20.75
N HIS A 223 -2.37 -4.95 -19.68
CA HIS A 223 -2.26 -3.48 -19.72
C HIS A 223 -1.10 -3.04 -20.61
N GLN A 224 0.05 -3.70 -20.53
CA GLN A 224 1.21 -3.39 -21.38
C GLN A 224 0.90 -3.63 -22.87
N ARG A 225 0.21 -4.73 -23.20
CA ARG A 225 -0.25 -5.00 -24.57
C ARG A 225 -1.20 -3.91 -25.07
N GLN A 226 -2.19 -3.53 -24.25
CA GLN A 226 -3.11 -2.45 -24.59
C GLN A 226 -2.36 -1.13 -24.86
N VAL A 227 -1.39 -0.77 -24.03
CA VAL A 227 -0.57 0.44 -24.24
C VAL A 227 0.26 0.32 -25.52
N ALA A 228 0.88 -0.84 -25.79
CA ALA A 228 1.65 -1.07 -27.00
C ALA A 228 0.78 -0.93 -28.26
N ASP A 229 -0.40 -1.55 -28.28
CA ASP A 229 -1.34 -1.50 -29.42
C ASP A 229 -1.83 -0.07 -29.68
N GLN A 230 -2.16 0.67 -28.62
CA GLN A 230 -2.61 2.07 -28.71
C GLN A 230 -1.54 3.04 -29.20
N ASN A 231 -0.26 2.66 -29.09
CA ASN A 231 0.88 3.52 -29.41
C ASN A 231 1.77 2.90 -30.52
N SER A 232 1.25 1.90 -31.24
CA SER A 232 2.01 1.23 -32.29
C SER A 232 2.36 2.21 -33.40
N GLY A 233 3.64 2.26 -33.77
CA GLY A 233 4.15 3.16 -34.82
C GLY A 233 4.11 4.64 -34.49
N CYS A 234 3.72 5.04 -33.27
CA CYS A 234 3.50 6.46 -32.97
C CYS A 234 4.76 7.22 -32.60
N LEU A 235 5.95 6.60 -32.46
CA LEU A 235 7.17 7.28 -32.01
C LEU A 235 8.28 7.23 -33.05
N VAL A 236 8.97 8.36 -33.25
CA VAL A 236 10.25 8.43 -33.99
C VAL A 236 11.33 9.10 -33.15
N PHE A 237 12.50 8.47 -33.10
CA PHE A 237 13.67 8.99 -32.40
C PHE A 237 14.20 10.26 -33.09
N ASN A 238 14.33 11.34 -32.32
CA ASN A 238 14.84 12.62 -32.76
C ASN A 238 16.28 12.83 -32.24
N PRO A 239 17.30 12.61 -33.09
CA PRO A 239 18.71 12.70 -32.68
C PRO A 239 19.17 14.15 -32.40
N LYS A 240 18.36 15.17 -32.70
CA LYS A 240 18.69 16.59 -32.46
C LYS A 240 18.23 17.10 -31.09
N CYS A 241 17.65 16.24 -30.26
CA CYS A 241 17.14 16.62 -28.95
C CYS A 241 18.28 16.84 -27.93
N ASN A 242 18.43 18.07 -27.42
CA ASN A 242 19.42 18.41 -26.40
C ASN A 242 18.79 18.33 -24.99
N ARG A 243 19.33 17.42 -24.17
CA ARG A 243 18.91 17.15 -22.78
C ARG A 243 19.03 18.37 -21.86
N GLU A 244 20.04 19.21 -22.07
CA GLU A 244 20.33 20.39 -21.22
C GLU A 244 19.29 21.51 -21.34
N LYS A 245 18.50 21.54 -22.43
CA LYS A 245 17.53 22.61 -22.67
C LYS A 245 16.10 22.31 -22.21
N ASN A 246 15.75 21.05 -21.94
CA ASN A 246 14.35 20.64 -21.78
C ASN A 246 14.20 19.44 -20.81
N GLU A 247 14.72 19.51 -19.60
CA GLU A 247 14.62 18.39 -18.62
C GLU A 247 13.18 17.87 -18.43
N SER A 248 12.17 18.74 -18.45
CA SER A 248 10.76 18.36 -18.28
C SER A 248 10.03 17.98 -19.58
N ALA A 249 10.63 18.22 -20.76
CA ALA A 249 10.02 17.98 -22.08
C ALA A 249 10.84 17.03 -22.97
N TYR A 250 11.96 16.51 -22.46
CA TYR A 250 12.96 15.77 -23.21
C TYR A 250 12.40 14.55 -23.93
N LEU A 251 11.62 13.71 -23.25
CA LEU A 251 11.08 12.47 -23.84
C LEU A 251 10.06 12.72 -24.95
N ASN A 252 9.18 13.72 -24.80
CA ASN A 252 8.25 14.13 -25.85
C ASN A 252 8.98 14.76 -27.05
N SER A 253 10.17 15.34 -26.84
CA SER A 253 10.99 15.91 -27.90
C SER A 253 11.99 14.94 -28.54
N MET A 254 12.32 13.84 -27.85
CA MET A 254 13.20 12.76 -28.30
C MET A 254 12.43 11.66 -29.03
N CYS A 255 11.15 11.44 -28.69
CA CYS A 255 10.25 10.55 -29.42
C CYS A 255 9.00 11.34 -29.81
N VAL A 256 8.98 11.86 -31.03
CA VAL A 256 7.86 12.69 -31.51
C VAL A 256 6.68 11.78 -31.84
N GLN A 257 5.49 12.14 -31.34
CA GLN A 257 4.26 11.49 -31.76
C GLN A 257 3.98 11.81 -33.22
N ILE A 258 3.95 10.77 -34.07
CA ILE A 258 3.51 10.91 -35.46
C ILE A 258 2.02 10.55 -35.50
N ASN A 259 1.19 11.46 -35.99
CA ASN A 259 -0.24 11.23 -36.24
C ASN A 259 -0.44 10.18 -37.35
#